data_AF-A0AAD5S2F7-F1
#
_entry.id   AF-A0AAD5S2F7-F1
#
_cell.length_a   1.000
_cell.length_b   1.000
_cell.length_c   1.000
_cell.angle_alpha   90.00
_cell.angle_beta   90.00
_cell.angle_gamma   90.00
#
_symmetry.space_group_name_H-M   'P 1'
#
loop_
_entity.id
_entity.type
_entity.pdbx_description
1 polymer ?
#
loop_
_entity_poly.entity_id
_entity_poly.type
_entity_poly.pdbx_seq_one_letter_code
_entity_poly.pdbx_strand_id
1 'polypeptide(L)'
;MLFAQQAAGAAAQPAPSKGKAPLTKTIWSQERLKSALLAAKTPDQNTLAAQLAANKEIITLVLDWYKPPSDDSRKKVESGKVVLSSGKPAEVTGATRDFVLKTSKLLDLDEVQTFEMTYLFIEEARNRPTNLREVNINKLTFDDNVTLLVMKHYMNERLETLRLLLTILQEASDEDNPSFQTVKDFLTDANILDTNESFTTRLLAQLHHAFTKRVPFEMQRTSNWGFEWAMHWLKEQQSILEVLFLFHYHSCPPKSAVKIMTTLTEFSFGIDQPNRTLFDAELLQQRTQVSDLAVMVALEVLNLEPVLERRVHARDDANATTIGESIPSLLQISTLIREIGKSVQSGTREPDPRGVILLAWSLLLSMLPHPLTGEYGKIAGPAFCQELAQFGYEKLGAVQYLLQMQQGQSSRGNDALKLAFGSVMKGFLMMLLTVQNVAQLPDGEVLVDVFAGVFEGREELALHFWWVDYADRERRSLLEGAKMGFPVEPEAYLRLLRSLCGDVKTARLVFNHMKQLENYLDVWREG
;
A
#
# COMPACT_ATOMS: atom_id res chain seq x y z
N MET A 1 8.42 -17.49 -26.23
CA MET A 1 9.03 -18.23 -27.37
C MET A 1 8.84 -17.38 -28.61
N LEU A 2 9.95 -17.00 -29.27
CA LEU A 2 10.08 -16.37 -30.61
C LEU A 2 9.44 -14.96 -30.74
N PHE A 3 10.20 -13.90 -31.04
CA PHE A 3 10.97 -13.76 -32.28
C PHE A 3 12.36 -13.14 -32.10
N ALA A 4 13.30 -13.67 -32.88
CA ALA A 4 14.65 -13.16 -33.09
C ALA A 4 14.63 -12.01 -34.12
N GLN A 5 15.50 -11.01 -33.92
CA GLN A 5 15.86 -10.05 -34.97
C GLN A 5 17.38 -9.97 -35.14
N GLN A 6 17.74 -9.91 -36.41
CA GLN A 6 19.06 -9.99 -37.01
C GLN A 6 19.96 -8.81 -36.67
N ALA A 7 21.25 -9.09 -36.58
CA ALA A 7 22.33 -8.13 -36.63
C ALA A 7 22.55 -7.60 -38.06
N ALA A 8 22.70 -6.28 -38.21
CA ALA A 8 23.60 -5.64 -39.18
C ALA A 8 23.66 -4.12 -38.97
N GLY A 9 24.88 -3.55 -39.01
CA GLY A 9 25.09 -2.15 -39.41
C GLY A 9 25.64 -1.21 -38.33
N ALA A 10 26.94 -1.32 -38.06
CA ALA A 10 27.70 -0.30 -37.32
C ALA A 10 27.80 1.00 -38.14
N ALA A 11 27.35 2.11 -37.55
CA ALA A 11 27.75 3.47 -37.94
C ALA A 11 28.16 4.23 -36.68
N ALA A 12 29.45 4.54 -36.59
CA ALA A 12 30.05 5.27 -35.47
C ALA A 12 29.48 6.70 -35.40
N GLN A 13 28.86 7.04 -34.28
CA GLN A 13 28.54 8.44 -33.92
C GLN A 13 29.64 9.02 -33.03
N PRO A 14 29.97 10.31 -33.18
CA PRO A 14 31.12 10.93 -32.53
C PRO A 14 30.87 11.12 -31.03
N ALA A 15 31.95 10.98 -30.25
CA ALA A 15 31.95 11.12 -28.80
C ALA A 15 31.28 12.43 -28.33
N PRO A 16 30.40 12.39 -27.32
CA PRO A 16 29.79 13.60 -26.79
C PRO A 16 30.85 14.43 -26.08
N SER A 17 31.00 15.67 -26.56
CA SER A 17 31.80 16.72 -25.95
C SER A 17 31.41 16.90 -24.48
N LYS A 18 32.43 16.98 -23.60
CA LYS A 18 32.28 17.33 -22.17
C LYS A 18 31.71 18.74 -22.00
N GLY A 19 30.39 18.87 -22.13
CA GLY A 19 29.66 20.07 -21.73
C GLY A 19 29.34 19.99 -20.23
N LYS A 20 29.99 20.83 -19.42
CA LYS A 20 29.57 21.06 -18.03
C LYS A 20 28.16 21.66 -18.06
N ALA A 21 27.15 20.90 -17.64
CA ALA A 21 25.81 21.43 -17.43
C ALA A 21 25.81 22.32 -16.16
N PRO A 22 25.19 23.51 -16.21
CA PRO A 22 25.05 24.38 -15.04
C PRO A 22 23.92 23.85 -14.16
N LEU A 23 24.23 22.93 -13.25
CA LEU A 23 23.27 22.45 -12.24
C LEU A 23 23.01 23.56 -11.22
N THR A 24 21.77 24.02 -11.17
CA THR A 24 21.27 24.93 -10.12
C THR A 24 21.57 24.34 -8.74
N LYS A 25 22.31 25.08 -7.90
CA LYS A 25 22.91 24.68 -6.60
C LYS A 25 21.94 24.25 -5.48
N THR A 26 20.67 24.00 -5.75
CA THR A 26 19.66 23.73 -4.71
C THR A 26 19.07 22.35 -4.91
N ILE A 27 19.30 21.46 -3.94
CA ILE A 27 18.62 20.16 -3.83
C ILE A 27 17.14 20.42 -3.53
N TRP A 28 16.25 19.75 -4.26
CA TRP A 28 14.81 19.87 -4.05
C TRP A 28 14.36 19.06 -2.83
N SER A 29 13.39 19.59 -2.07
CA SER A 29 12.67 18.82 -1.05
C SER A 29 11.89 17.68 -1.69
N GLN A 30 11.50 16.70 -0.88
CA GLN A 30 10.78 15.51 -1.38
C GLN A 30 9.42 15.90 -1.97
N GLU A 31 8.71 16.85 -1.36
CA GLU A 31 7.44 17.38 -1.89
C GLU A 31 7.62 18.02 -3.28
N ARG A 32 8.68 18.83 -3.45
CA ARG A 32 8.96 19.48 -4.74
C ARG A 32 9.35 18.48 -5.81
N LEU A 33 10.17 17.48 -5.46
CA LEU A 33 10.58 16.43 -6.39
C LEU A 33 9.39 15.57 -6.83
N LYS A 34 8.51 15.20 -5.88
CA LYS A 34 7.24 14.53 -6.16
C LYS A 34 6.36 15.36 -7.09
N SER A 35 6.19 16.63 -6.79
CA SER A 35 5.38 17.55 -7.62
C SER A 35 5.94 17.70 -9.04
N ALA A 36 7.27 17.63 -9.20
CA ALA A 36 7.92 17.66 -10.50
C ALA A 36 7.70 16.37 -11.30
N LEU A 37 7.69 15.21 -10.64
CA LEU A 37 7.34 13.92 -11.27
C LEU A 37 5.90 13.90 -11.78
N LEU A 38 4.97 14.42 -10.98
CA LEU A 38 3.54 14.48 -11.32
C LEU A 38 3.17 15.60 -12.30
N ALA A 39 4.11 16.49 -12.65
CA ALA A 39 3.81 17.64 -13.48
C ALA A 39 3.52 17.23 -14.93
N ALA A 40 2.36 17.63 -15.46
CA ALA A 40 1.96 17.37 -16.86
C ALA A 40 2.91 17.98 -17.91
N LYS A 41 3.73 18.96 -17.53
CA LYS A 41 4.84 19.44 -18.33
C LYS A 41 6.11 18.82 -17.76
N THR A 42 6.78 18.00 -18.57
CA THR A 42 8.05 17.39 -18.23
C THR A 42 9.02 18.44 -17.71
N PRO A 43 9.56 18.28 -16.48
CA PRO A 43 10.82 18.90 -16.14
C PRO A 43 11.83 18.52 -17.22
N ASP A 44 12.82 19.37 -17.49
CA ASP A 44 13.99 18.94 -18.25
C ASP A 44 14.50 17.64 -17.62
N GLN A 45 14.48 16.53 -18.38
CA GLN A 45 14.76 15.19 -17.85
C GLN A 45 16.15 15.11 -17.22
N ASN A 46 17.10 15.93 -17.71
CA ASN A 46 18.43 16.04 -17.09
C ASN A 46 18.38 16.66 -15.69
N THR A 47 17.55 17.69 -15.51
CA THR A 47 17.31 18.30 -14.20
C THR A 47 16.64 17.31 -13.25
N LEU A 48 15.63 16.57 -13.71
CA LEU A 48 14.96 15.53 -12.92
C LEU A 48 15.95 14.44 -12.50
N ALA A 49 16.71 13.89 -13.44
CA ALA A 49 17.74 12.87 -13.17
C ALA A 49 18.77 13.36 -12.15
N ALA A 50 19.24 14.60 -12.27
CA ALA A 50 20.19 15.18 -11.32
C ALA A 50 19.59 15.36 -9.91
N GLN A 51 18.31 15.70 -9.81
CA GLN A 51 17.64 15.85 -8.51
C GLN A 51 17.32 14.50 -7.86
N LEU A 52 16.98 13.48 -8.65
CA LEU A 52 16.87 12.10 -8.17
C LEU A 52 18.23 11.59 -7.65
N ALA A 53 19.30 11.81 -8.40
CA ALA A 53 20.66 11.45 -7.98
C ALA A 53 21.07 12.19 -6.69
N ALA A 54 20.72 13.48 -6.55
CA ALA A 54 20.99 14.25 -5.34
C ALA A 54 20.20 13.76 -4.11
N ASN A 55 19.02 13.16 -4.31
CA ASN A 55 18.17 12.59 -3.26
C ASN A 55 18.34 11.08 -3.07
N LYS A 56 19.30 10.45 -3.77
CA LYS A 56 19.47 8.98 -3.79
C LYS A 56 19.54 8.37 -2.39
N GLU A 57 20.36 8.94 -1.50
CA GLU A 57 20.51 8.41 -0.13
C GLU A 57 19.20 8.44 0.65
N ILE A 58 18.44 9.55 0.57
CA ILE A 58 17.13 9.70 1.24
C ILE A 58 16.14 8.66 0.71
N ILE A 59 16.08 8.49 -0.61
CA ILE A 59 15.13 7.55 -1.24
C ILE A 59 15.50 6.10 -0.93
N THR A 60 16.80 5.75 -0.88
CA THR A 60 17.25 4.37 -0.58
C THR A 60 17.11 4.02 0.91
N LEU A 61 17.37 4.97 1.82
CA LEU A 61 17.23 4.75 3.27
C LEU A 61 15.79 4.93 3.76
N VAL A 62 14.98 5.66 2.99
CA VAL A 62 13.61 6.03 3.35
C VAL A 62 13.61 6.71 4.73
N LEU A 63 12.94 6.14 5.73
CA LEU A 63 12.82 6.76 7.06
C LEU A 63 14.10 6.64 7.90
N ASP A 64 15.01 5.72 7.57
CA ASP A 64 16.30 5.57 8.27
C ASP A 64 17.25 6.74 7.98
N TRP A 65 16.92 7.58 6.99
CA TRP A 65 17.65 8.82 6.76
C TRP A 65 17.52 9.78 7.95
N TYR A 66 16.39 9.76 8.65
CA TYR A 66 16.13 10.55 9.86
C TYR A 66 16.69 9.82 11.09
N LYS A 67 17.88 10.22 11.51
CA LYS A 67 18.68 9.55 12.53
C LYS A 67 18.31 10.03 13.94
N PRO A 68 18.55 9.21 14.98
CA PRO A 68 18.42 9.65 16.36
C PRO A 68 19.54 10.64 16.76
N PRO A 69 19.41 11.34 17.91
CA PRO A 69 20.43 12.22 18.46
C PRO A 69 21.82 11.58 18.59
N SER A 70 22.89 12.36 18.36
CA SER A 70 24.26 11.87 18.45
C SER A 70 25.22 12.91 19.05
N ASP A 71 26.23 12.44 19.78
CA ASP A 71 27.23 13.33 20.40
C ASP A 71 27.99 14.16 19.35
N ASP A 72 28.21 13.60 18.17
CA ASP A 72 28.89 14.30 17.07
C ASP A 72 28.04 15.42 16.48
N SER A 73 26.75 15.18 16.26
CA SER A 73 25.83 16.22 15.77
C SER A 73 25.58 17.29 16.82
N ARG A 74 25.45 16.91 18.09
CA ARG A 74 25.36 17.87 19.21
C ARG A 74 26.54 18.83 19.22
N LYS A 75 27.78 18.30 19.17
CA LYS A 75 28.99 19.13 19.14
C LYS A 75 29.02 20.09 17.95
N LYS A 76 28.54 19.66 16.77
CA LYS A 76 28.44 20.53 15.59
C LYS A 76 27.48 21.68 15.82
N VAL A 77 26.28 21.42 16.35
CA VAL A 77 25.30 22.46 16.68
C VAL A 77 25.83 23.41 17.77
N GLU A 78 26.49 22.87 18.79
CA GLU A 78 27.10 23.66 19.88
C GLU A 78 28.23 24.58 19.38
N SER A 79 29.00 24.12 18.38
CA SER A 79 30.09 24.90 17.76
C SER A 79 29.63 26.15 17.01
N GLY A 80 28.33 26.27 16.73
CA GLY A 80 27.74 27.41 16.03
C GLY A 80 27.81 27.35 14.51
N LYS A 81 28.43 26.30 13.92
CA LYS A 81 28.54 26.12 12.47
C LYS A 81 28.13 24.71 12.08
N VAL A 82 27.12 24.62 11.21
CA VAL A 82 26.59 23.37 10.69
C VAL A 82 26.64 23.40 9.16
N VAL A 83 26.87 22.25 8.53
CA VAL A 83 26.71 22.07 7.09
C VAL A 83 25.44 21.27 6.87
N LEU A 84 24.49 21.84 6.13
CA LEU A 84 23.21 21.19 5.80
C LEU A 84 23.45 19.99 4.87
N SER A 85 22.46 19.11 4.73
CA SER A 85 22.52 17.99 3.76
C SER A 85 22.78 18.46 2.32
N SER A 86 22.32 19.66 1.99
CA SER A 86 22.60 20.35 0.72
C SER A 86 24.06 20.81 0.52
N GLY A 87 24.93 20.63 1.51
CA GLY A 87 26.30 21.13 1.52
C GLY A 87 26.43 22.63 1.83
N LYS A 88 25.31 23.33 2.05
CA LYS A 88 25.29 24.75 2.39
C LYS A 88 25.70 24.96 3.86
N PRO A 89 26.71 25.81 4.15
CA PRO A 89 27.04 26.17 5.52
C PRO A 89 25.95 27.09 6.11
N ALA A 90 25.64 26.89 7.39
CA ALA A 90 24.68 27.67 8.14
C ALA A 90 25.20 27.96 9.55
N GLU A 91 24.90 29.16 10.05
CA GLU A 91 25.26 29.60 11.39
C GLU A 91 24.13 29.31 12.38
N VAL A 92 24.51 28.83 13.57
CA VAL A 92 23.57 28.54 14.65
C VAL A 92 23.71 29.63 15.72
N THR A 93 22.64 30.42 15.89
CA THR A 93 22.59 31.44 16.95
C THR A 93 22.32 30.80 18.32
N GLY A 94 22.59 31.53 19.41
CA GLY A 94 22.35 31.03 20.77
C GLY A 94 20.90 30.57 21.01
N ALA A 95 19.92 31.40 20.63
CA ALA A 95 18.50 31.05 20.79
C ALA A 95 18.08 29.86 19.91
N THR A 96 18.58 29.78 18.68
CA THR A 96 18.31 28.65 17.78
C THR A 96 18.94 27.37 18.30
N ARG A 97 20.15 27.42 18.87
CA ARG A 97 20.82 26.26 19.46
C ARG A 97 19.99 25.67 20.59
N ASP A 98 19.57 26.49 21.55
CA ASP A 98 18.79 26.01 22.70
C ASP A 98 17.45 25.39 22.26
N PHE A 99 16.80 26.02 21.28
CA PHE A 99 15.58 25.49 20.65
C PHE A 99 15.82 24.15 19.96
N VAL A 100 16.88 24.03 19.16
CA VAL A 100 17.22 22.79 18.43
C VAL A 100 17.54 21.66 19.38
N LEU A 101 18.32 21.89 20.44
CA LEU A 101 18.65 20.86 21.42
C LEU A 101 17.39 20.38 22.18
N LYS A 102 16.49 21.31 22.55
CA LYS A 102 15.20 20.95 23.17
C LYS A 102 14.32 20.13 22.21
N THR A 103 14.21 20.57 20.96
CA THR A 103 13.33 19.95 19.95
C THR A 103 13.87 18.60 19.48
N SER A 104 15.18 18.47 19.30
CA SER A 104 15.87 17.22 18.94
C SER A 104 15.57 16.12 19.96
N LYS A 105 15.69 16.45 21.25
CA LYS A 105 15.34 15.52 22.35
C LYS A 105 13.87 15.12 22.33
N LEU A 106 12.97 16.08 22.04
CA LEU A 106 11.54 15.84 22.01
C LEU A 106 11.12 14.92 20.84
N LEU A 107 11.72 15.11 19.67
CA LEU A 107 11.39 14.39 18.44
C LEU A 107 12.17 13.09 18.26
N ASP A 108 13.19 12.85 19.09
CA ASP A 108 14.17 11.77 18.90
C ASP A 108 14.82 11.85 17.51
N LEU A 109 15.21 13.07 17.12
CA LEU A 109 15.82 13.39 15.83
C LEU A 109 17.22 13.99 16.04
N ASP A 110 18.17 13.62 15.19
CA ASP A 110 19.54 14.12 15.19
C ASP A 110 19.60 15.65 15.29
N GLU A 111 20.54 16.17 16.09
CA GLU A 111 20.63 17.60 16.36
C GLU A 111 20.85 18.43 15.08
N VAL A 112 21.65 17.94 14.12
CA VAL A 112 21.90 18.62 12.85
C VAL A 112 20.66 18.54 11.95
N GLN A 113 19.99 17.39 11.89
CA GLN A 113 18.75 17.27 11.11
C GLN A 113 17.61 18.11 11.71
N THR A 114 17.53 18.21 13.03
CA THR A 114 16.58 19.10 13.71
C THR A 114 16.83 20.57 13.36
N PHE A 115 18.09 20.99 13.32
CA PHE A 115 18.45 22.33 12.83
C PHE A 115 18.06 22.51 11.36
N GLU A 116 18.31 21.53 10.51
CA GLU A 116 17.95 21.57 9.09
C GLU A 116 16.43 21.68 8.88
N MET A 117 15.61 20.88 9.58
CA MET A 117 14.15 20.99 9.53
C MET A 117 13.65 22.35 10.02
N THR A 118 14.28 22.89 11.08
CA THR A 118 13.97 24.24 11.58
C THR A 118 14.31 25.31 10.54
N TYR A 119 15.46 25.18 9.89
CA TYR A 119 15.93 26.08 8.86
C TYR A 119 15.02 26.06 7.62
N LEU A 120 14.67 24.86 7.12
CA LEU A 120 13.78 24.67 5.97
C LEU A 120 12.39 25.25 6.24
N PHE A 121 11.80 24.96 7.40
CA PHE A 121 10.52 25.55 7.82
C PHE A 121 10.55 27.09 7.77
N ILE A 122 11.60 27.72 8.31
CA ILE A 122 11.73 29.18 8.31
C ILE A 122 11.89 29.73 6.89
N GLU A 123 12.72 29.10 6.06
CA GLU A 123 12.95 29.52 4.67
C GLU A 123 11.68 29.39 3.82
N GLU A 124 10.94 28.29 3.95
CA GLU A 124 9.65 28.11 3.27
C GLU A 124 8.62 29.14 3.72
N ALA A 125 8.52 29.39 5.02
CA ALA A 125 7.64 30.43 5.55
C ALA A 125 8.03 31.84 5.06
N ARG A 126 9.32 32.12 4.82
CA ARG A 126 9.76 33.38 4.19
C ARG A 126 9.30 33.50 2.74
N ASN A 127 9.27 32.39 2.01
CA ASN A 127 8.86 32.37 0.61
C ASN A 127 7.33 32.41 0.42
N ARG A 128 6.54 32.08 1.46
CA ARG A 128 5.08 32.19 1.44
C ARG A 128 4.61 33.67 1.50
N PRO A 129 3.50 34.02 0.82
CA PRO A 129 2.82 35.31 1.01
C PRO A 129 2.51 35.59 2.48
N THR A 130 2.68 36.83 2.94
CA THR A 130 2.59 37.21 4.36
C THR A 130 1.26 36.78 5.02
N ASN A 131 0.15 36.81 4.30
CA ASN A 131 -1.19 36.42 4.77
C ASN A 131 -1.38 34.90 4.92
N LEU A 132 -0.46 34.08 4.39
CA LEU A 132 -0.47 32.62 4.46
C LEU A 132 0.61 32.07 5.41
N ARG A 133 1.33 32.95 6.12
CA ARG A 133 2.38 32.54 7.06
C ARG A 133 1.77 32.17 8.41
N GLU A 134 2.18 31.02 8.93
CA GLU A 134 1.78 30.53 10.25
C GLU A 134 2.52 31.26 11.39
N VAL A 135 3.65 31.91 11.07
CA VAL A 135 4.50 32.64 12.02
C VAL A 135 5.05 33.93 11.41
N ASN A 136 5.28 34.93 12.27
CA ASN A 136 5.95 36.16 11.86
C ASN A 136 7.47 35.98 11.89
N ILE A 137 8.07 35.65 10.75
CA ILE A 137 9.51 35.38 10.64
C ILE A 137 10.40 36.57 11.05
N ASN A 138 9.90 37.81 10.92
CA ASN A 138 10.67 39.00 11.31
C ASN A 138 10.72 39.20 12.84
N LYS A 139 9.84 38.53 13.58
CA LYS A 139 9.72 38.59 15.04
C LYS A 139 9.57 37.17 15.62
N LEU A 140 10.30 36.21 15.08
CA LEU A 140 10.15 34.80 15.45
C LEU A 140 10.61 34.58 16.90
N THR A 141 9.72 34.04 17.72
CA THR A 141 9.99 33.58 19.08
C THR A 141 10.00 32.06 19.11
N PHE A 142 11.08 31.45 19.62
CA PHE A 142 11.19 30.00 19.76
C PHE A 142 10.38 29.50 20.95
N ASP A 143 9.06 29.48 20.80
CA ASP A 143 8.09 29.02 21.78
C ASP A 143 7.52 27.64 21.44
N ASP A 144 6.55 27.17 22.23
CA ASP A 144 5.90 25.89 22.03
C ASP A 144 5.11 25.85 20.71
N ASN A 145 4.58 26.99 20.22
CA ASN A 145 3.90 27.02 18.92
C ASN A 145 4.89 26.76 17.78
N VAL A 146 6.06 27.42 17.79
CA VAL A 146 7.12 27.15 16.79
C VAL A 146 7.63 25.71 16.90
N THR A 147 7.72 25.16 18.12
CA THR A 147 8.08 23.75 18.33
C THR A 147 7.09 22.82 17.61
N LEU A 148 5.78 23.05 17.77
CA LEU A 148 4.74 22.27 17.11
C LEU A 148 4.80 22.39 15.58
N LEU A 149 5.06 23.59 15.05
CA LEU A 149 5.16 23.81 13.61
C LEU A 149 6.37 23.13 12.99
N VAL A 150 7.54 23.19 13.66
CA VAL A 150 8.73 22.45 13.22
C VAL A 150 8.51 20.94 13.30
N MET A 151 7.83 20.45 14.35
CA MET A 151 7.42 19.04 14.44
C MET A 151 6.54 18.64 13.25
N LYS A 152 5.50 19.41 12.94
CA LYS A 152 4.61 19.15 11.80
C LYS A 152 5.36 19.15 10.47
N HIS A 153 6.29 20.09 10.28
CA HIS A 153 7.12 20.15 9.08
C HIS A 153 8.00 18.91 8.94
N TYR A 154 8.72 18.52 10.01
CA TYR A 154 9.50 17.29 10.04
C TYR A 154 8.66 16.05 9.72
N MET A 155 7.50 15.92 10.38
CA MET A 155 6.55 14.84 10.16
C MET A 155 6.04 14.81 8.70
N ASN A 156 5.82 15.98 8.09
CA ASN A 156 5.44 16.07 6.69
C ASN A 156 6.57 15.60 5.76
N GLU A 157 7.81 16.02 5.97
CA GLU A 157 8.95 15.58 5.15
C GLU A 157 9.13 14.06 5.16
N ARG A 158 8.92 13.42 6.33
CA ARG A 158 8.92 11.95 6.44
C ARG A 158 7.86 11.30 5.56
N LEU A 159 6.62 11.81 5.61
CA LEU A 159 5.53 11.32 4.77
C LEU A 159 5.80 11.59 3.28
N GLU A 160 6.36 12.74 2.95
CA GLU A 160 6.71 13.11 1.58
C GLU A 160 7.83 12.24 1.01
N THR A 161 8.75 11.75 1.84
CA THR A 161 9.74 10.73 1.44
C THR A 161 9.06 9.44 0.99
N LEU A 162 8.08 8.93 1.76
CA LEU A 162 7.32 7.73 1.39
C LEU A 162 6.45 7.95 0.15
N ARG A 163 5.78 9.10 0.05
CA ARG A 163 4.93 9.45 -1.10
C ARG A 163 5.74 9.66 -2.38
N LEU A 164 6.94 10.23 -2.26
CA LEU A 164 7.88 10.34 -3.37
C LEU A 164 8.29 8.94 -3.85
N LEU A 165 8.65 8.04 -2.93
CA LEU A 165 8.98 6.66 -3.28
C LEU A 165 7.80 5.95 -3.96
N LEU A 166 6.58 6.11 -3.42
CA LEU A 166 5.37 5.57 -4.03
C LEU A 166 5.19 6.09 -5.47
N THR A 167 5.37 7.40 -5.67
CA THR A 167 5.28 8.03 -6.99
C THR A 167 6.33 7.45 -7.94
N ILE A 168 7.60 7.37 -7.51
CA ILE A 168 8.69 6.74 -8.28
C ILE A 168 8.31 5.31 -8.70
N LEU A 169 7.74 4.50 -7.80
CA LEU A 169 7.30 3.14 -8.14
C LEU A 169 6.15 3.12 -9.15
N GLN A 170 5.21 4.06 -9.07
CA GLN A 170 4.11 4.19 -10.04
C GLN A 170 4.62 4.58 -11.42
N GLU A 171 5.47 5.60 -11.49
CA GLU A 171 6.08 6.05 -12.75
C GLU A 171 6.95 4.96 -13.38
N ALA A 172 7.54 4.08 -12.58
CA ALA A 172 8.31 2.93 -13.07
C ALA A 172 7.46 1.81 -13.67
N SER A 173 6.14 1.82 -13.44
CA SER A 173 5.19 0.85 -13.97
C SER A 173 4.37 1.37 -15.16
N ASP A 174 4.52 2.64 -15.52
CA ASP A 174 3.82 3.28 -16.64
C ASP A 174 4.79 3.58 -17.80
N GLU A 175 4.84 2.70 -18.79
CA GLU A 175 5.73 2.85 -19.96
C GLU A 175 5.40 4.08 -20.82
N ASP A 176 4.15 4.57 -20.75
CA ASP A 176 3.71 5.75 -21.48
C ASP A 176 4.13 7.05 -20.77
N ASN A 177 4.62 6.94 -19.53
CA ASN A 177 5.05 8.11 -18.79
C ASN A 177 6.35 8.71 -19.34
N PRO A 178 6.42 10.04 -19.58
CA PRO A 178 7.64 10.68 -20.06
C PRO A 178 8.87 10.51 -19.17
N SER A 179 8.67 10.28 -17.87
CA SER A 179 9.74 10.11 -16.87
C SER A 179 10.11 8.64 -16.64
N PHE A 180 9.39 7.69 -17.25
CA PHE A 180 9.55 6.24 -17.07
C PHE A 180 11.02 5.80 -17.10
N GLN A 181 11.74 6.15 -18.17
CA GLN A 181 13.12 5.71 -18.35
C GLN A 181 14.06 6.32 -17.29
N THR A 182 13.88 7.60 -16.97
CA THR A 182 14.72 8.29 -15.97
C THR A 182 14.52 7.71 -14.58
N VAL A 183 13.28 7.39 -14.23
CA VAL A 183 12.92 6.76 -12.96
C VAL A 183 13.43 5.32 -12.90
N LYS A 184 13.30 4.54 -13.98
CA LYS A 184 13.79 3.17 -14.07
C LYS A 184 15.31 3.10 -13.93
N ASP A 185 16.03 3.97 -14.63
CA ASP A 185 17.50 4.07 -14.53
C ASP A 185 17.93 4.42 -13.10
N PHE A 186 17.21 5.33 -12.44
CA PHE A 186 17.44 5.66 -11.03
C PHE A 186 17.22 4.47 -10.11
N LEU A 187 16.12 3.72 -10.26
CA LEU A 187 15.83 2.55 -9.41
C LEU A 187 16.89 1.45 -9.55
N THR A 188 17.42 1.26 -10.76
CA THR A 188 18.55 0.35 -11.03
C THR A 188 19.84 0.86 -10.38
N ASP A 189 20.21 2.13 -10.58
CA ASP A 189 21.41 2.72 -9.96
C ASP A 189 21.33 2.75 -8.41
N ALA A 190 20.13 2.96 -7.86
CA ALA A 190 19.85 2.90 -6.43
C ALA A 190 19.79 1.47 -5.87
N ASN A 191 19.84 0.45 -6.73
CA ASN A 191 19.83 -0.96 -6.35
C ASN A 191 18.59 -1.35 -5.52
N ILE A 192 17.47 -0.66 -5.73
CA ILE A 192 16.23 -0.85 -4.95
C ILE A 192 15.50 -2.12 -5.41
N LEU A 193 15.44 -2.36 -6.73
CA LEU A 193 14.74 -3.51 -7.32
C LEU A 193 15.52 -4.82 -7.12
N ASP A 194 16.84 -4.80 -7.33
CA ASP A 194 17.68 -6.00 -7.23
C ASP A 194 17.88 -6.48 -5.78
N THR A 195 17.71 -5.58 -4.79
CA THR A 195 17.82 -5.93 -3.37
C THR A 195 16.47 -6.09 -2.68
N ASN A 196 15.47 -6.54 -3.45
CA ASN A 196 14.07 -6.69 -3.03
C ASN A 196 13.90 -7.21 -1.58
N GLU A 197 14.56 -8.30 -1.19
CA GLU A 197 14.44 -8.84 0.17
C GLU A 197 15.01 -7.91 1.26
N SER A 198 16.14 -7.24 1.00
CA SER A 198 16.77 -6.34 1.97
C SER A 198 16.00 -5.02 2.10
N PHE A 199 15.47 -4.51 0.99
CA PHE A 199 14.64 -3.31 0.97
C PHE A 199 13.30 -3.58 1.67
N THR A 200 12.67 -4.73 1.39
CA THR A 200 11.48 -5.21 2.13
C THR A 200 11.77 -5.28 3.62
N THR A 201 12.89 -5.88 4.01
CA THR A 201 13.28 -6.00 5.44
C THR A 201 13.43 -4.62 6.09
N ARG A 202 13.97 -3.63 5.37
CA ARG A 202 14.06 -2.24 5.84
C ARG A 202 12.68 -1.62 6.05
N LEU A 203 11.79 -1.70 5.05
CA LEU A 203 10.43 -1.17 5.15
C LEU A 203 9.65 -1.81 6.30
N LEU A 204 9.81 -3.13 6.51
CA LEU A 204 9.17 -3.83 7.63
C LEU A 204 9.72 -3.40 8.99
N ALA A 205 11.03 -3.16 9.11
CA ALA A 205 11.61 -2.62 10.34
C ALA A 205 11.08 -1.20 10.64
N GLN A 206 10.91 -0.36 9.61
CA GLN A 206 10.32 0.96 9.72
C GLN A 206 8.83 0.91 10.07
N LEU A 207 8.09 -0.04 9.50
CA LEU A 207 6.68 -0.28 9.84
C LEU A 207 6.53 -0.72 11.31
N HIS A 208 7.33 -1.69 11.75
CA HIS A 208 7.35 -2.13 13.15
C HIS A 208 7.71 -0.97 14.09
N HIS A 209 8.66 -0.12 13.71
CA HIS A 209 8.97 1.10 14.45
C HIS A 209 7.72 2.00 14.57
N ALA A 210 7.03 2.26 13.47
CA ALA A 210 5.82 3.09 13.47
C ALA A 210 4.68 2.51 14.31
N PHE A 211 4.51 1.18 14.35
CA PHE A 211 3.51 0.50 15.19
C PHE A 211 3.83 0.54 16.69
N THR A 212 5.09 0.70 17.07
CA THR A 212 5.51 0.68 18.49
C THR A 212 5.61 2.06 19.12
N LYS A 213 5.47 3.14 18.34
CA LYS A 213 5.62 4.51 18.82
C LYS A 213 4.47 4.95 19.71
N ARG A 214 4.82 5.31 20.94
CA ARG A 214 3.92 5.90 21.94
C ARG A 214 4.04 7.43 21.92
N VAL A 215 2.95 8.11 22.24
CA VAL A 215 2.99 9.56 22.50
C VAL A 215 3.90 9.84 23.70
N PRO A 216 4.97 10.66 23.56
CA PRO A 216 5.85 11.03 24.66
C PRO A 216 5.08 11.70 25.81
N PHE A 217 5.50 11.46 27.06
CA PHE A 217 4.80 11.95 28.25
C PHE A 217 4.63 13.48 28.24
N GLU A 218 5.66 14.18 27.75
CA GLU A 218 5.69 15.63 27.60
C GLU A 218 4.57 16.14 26.68
N MET A 219 4.22 15.36 25.64
CA MET A 219 3.18 15.70 24.67
C MET A 219 1.77 15.35 25.13
N GLN A 220 1.63 14.37 26.05
CA GLN A 220 0.32 13.97 26.57
C GLN A 220 -0.38 15.09 27.36
N ARG A 221 0.40 16.02 27.91
CA ARG A 221 -0.12 17.15 28.70
C ARG A 221 -0.79 18.23 27.85
N THR A 222 -0.52 18.24 26.55
CA THR A 222 -1.04 19.22 25.60
C THR A 222 -1.88 18.48 24.57
N SER A 223 -3.22 18.53 24.68
CA SER A 223 -4.16 17.70 23.90
C SER A 223 -3.86 17.69 22.39
N ASN A 224 -3.51 18.84 21.81
CA ASN A 224 -3.22 18.92 20.37
C ASN A 224 -1.93 18.18 19.98
N TRP A 225 -0.90 18.15 20.83
CA TRP A 225 0.38 17.53 20.46
C TRP A 225 0.28 16.02 20.44
N GLY A 226 -0.41 15.44 21.44
CA GLY A 226 -0.65 14.00 21.49
C GLY A 226 -1.46 13.49 20.30
N PHE A 227 -2.48 14.26 19.89
CA PHE A 227 -3.27 13.96 18.69
C PHE A 227 -2.41 14.00 17.42
N GLU A 228 -1.69 15.09 17.17
CA GLU A 228 -0.86 15.27 15.97
C GLU A 228 0.22 14.18 15.86
N TRP A 229 0.83 13.82 17.00
CA TRP A 229 1.79 12.72 17.08
C TRP A 229 1.15 11.38 16.73
N ALA A 230 0.04 11.02 17.36
CA ALA A 230 -0.65 9.76 17.08
C ALA A 230 -1.12 9.67 15.62
N MET A 231 -1.67 10.77 15.09
CA MET A 231 -2.13 10.88 13.70
C MET A 231 -0.98 10.69 12.72
N HIS A 232 0.18 11.31 12.98
CA HIS A 232 1.35 11.15 12.13
C HIS A 232 1.80 9.70 12.02
N TRP A 233 1.93 8.98 13.14
CA TRP A 233 2.39 7.58 13.09
C TRP A 233 1.39 6.67 12.38
N LEU A 234 0.08 6.91 12.49
CA LEU A 234 -0.91 6.18 11.70
C LEU A 234 -0.79 6.48 10.19
N LYS A 235 -0.53 7.75 9.81
CA LYS A 235 -0.28 8.13 8.42
C LYS A 235 1.02 7.51 7.88
N GLU A 236 2.04 7.39 8.72
CA GLU A 236 3.30 6.75 8.34
C GLU A 236 3.12 5.24 8.15
N GLN A 237 2.41 4.56 9.07
CA GLN A 237 2.01 3.15 8.89
C GLN A 237 1.27 2.97 7.56
N GLN A 238 0.29 3.83 7.27
CA GLN A 238 -0.47 3.82 6.03
C GLN A 238 0.45 3.93 4.80
N SER A 239 1.32 4.96 4.76
CA SER A 239 2.18 5.20 3.60
C SER A 239 3.24 4.11 3.41
N ILE A 240 3.76 3.49 4.48
CA ILE A 240 4.66 2.34 4.34
C ILE A 240 3.90 1.14 3.73
N LEU A 241 2.66 0.89 4.15
CA LEU A 241 1.84 -0.19 3.58
C LEU A 241 1.51 0.05 2.10
N GLU A 242 1.26 1.29 1.67
CA GLU A 242 1.08 1.64 0.24
C GLU A 242 2.33 1.34 -0.57
N VAL A 243 3.52 1.70 -0.05
CA VAL A 243 4.81 1.39 -0.68
C VAL A 243 5.02 -0.13 -0.75
N LEU A 244 4.79 -0.86 0.35
CA LEU A 244 4.92 -2.32 0.38
C LEU A 244 3.98 -3.00 -0.63
N PHE A 245 2.73 -2.53 -0.71
CA PHE A 245 1.75 -3.03 -1.66
C PHE A 245 2.28 -2.88 -3.09
N LEU A 246 2.62 -1.66 -3.49
CA LEU A 246 3.03 -1.40 -4.87
C LEU A 246 4.37 -2.05 -5.23
N PHE A 247 5.32 -2.06 -4.28
CA PHE A 247 6.62 -2.69 -4.46
C PHE A 247 6.52 -4.19 -4.74
N HIS A 248 5.49 -4.85 -4.18
CA HIS A 248 5.26 -6.29 -4.36
C HIS A 248 4.16 -6.64 -5.36
N TYR A 249 3.47 -5.65 -5.94
CA TYR A 249 2.29 -5.85 -6.80
C TYR A 249 2.53 -6.76 -8.03
N HIS A 250 3.77 -6.82 -8.53
CA HIS A 250 4.11 -7.71 -9.65
C HIS A 250 4.81 -8.99 -9.22
N SER A 251 5.50 -8.96 -8.08
CA SER A 251 6.29 -10.10 -7.60
C SER A 251 6.65 -9.94 -6.12
N CYS A 252 6.33 -10.97 -5.35
CA CYS A 252 6.75 -11.10 -3.96
C CYS A 252 7.47 -12.44 -3.77
N PRO A 253 8.80 -12.42 -3.54
CA PRO A 253 9.53 -13.63 -3.19
C PRO A 253 8.92 -14.31 -1.95
N PRO A 254 8.85 -15.65 -1.88
CA PRO A 254 8.18 -16.34 -0.78
C PRO A 254 8.69 -15.96 0.62
N LYS A 255 10.00 -15.73 0.76
CA LYS A 255 10.61 -15.26 2.03
C LYS A 255 10.14 -13.87 2.42
N SER A 256 10.00 -12.95 1.45
CA SER A 256 9.45 -11.62 1.68
C SER A 256 7.98 -11.72 2.10
N ALA A 257 7.18 -12.54 1.42
CA ALA A 257 5.78 -12.77 1.78
C ALA A 257 5.64 -13.28 3.22
N VAL A 258 6.48 -14.25 3.64
CA VAL A 258 6.51 -14.72 5.04
C VAL A 258 6.84 -13.59 6.01
N LYS A 259 7.89 -12.81 5.77
CA LYS A 259 8.27 -11.68 6.66
C LYS A 259 7.16 -10.64 6.78
N ILE A 260 6.51 -10.32 5.66
CA ILE A 260 5.37 -9.40 5.62
C ILE A 260 4.23 -9.96 6.45
N MET A 261 3.81 -11.21 6.20
CA MET A 261 2.72 -11.86 6.95
C MET A 261 3.03 -11.97 8.44
N THR A 262 4.27 -12.27 8.83
CA THR A 262 4.70 -12.27 10.23
C THR A 262 4.51 -10.89 10.85
N THR A 263 5.04 -9.84 10.22
CA THR A 263 4.95 -8.46 10.73
C THR A 263 3.50 -7.99 10.85
N LEU A 264 2.66 -8.27 9.85
CA LEU A 264 1.24 -7.90 9.91
C LEU A 264 0.49 -8.67 11.01
N THR A 265 0.85 -9.94 11.24
CA THR A 265 0.26 -10.75 12.31
C THR A 265 0.63 -10.22 13.70
N GLU A 266 1.89 -9.81 13.91
CA GLU A 266 2.38 -9.25 15.18
C GLU A 266 1.55 -8.05 15.67
N PHE A 267 1.04 -7.23 14.75
CA PHE A 267 0.22 -6.05 15.06
C PHE A 267 -1.27 -6.25 14.79
N SER A 268 -1.74 -7.49 14.72
CA SER A 268 -3.13 -7.84 14.44
C SER A 268 -3.70 -7.09 13.24
N PHE A 269 -2.94 -6.98 12.14
CA PHE A 269 -3.29 -6.24 10.93
C PHE A 269 -3.70 -4.78 11.23
N GLY A 270 -2.92 -4.11 12.08
CA GLY A 270 -3.10 -2.70 12.42
C GLY A 270 -4.18 -2.41 13.47
N ILE A 271 -4.88 -3.44 13.98
CA ILE A 271 -5.82 -3.29 15.11
C ILE A 271 -5.08 -2.86 16.37
N ASP A 272 -3.94 -3.49 16.66
CA ASP A 272 -3.20 -3.23 17.90
C ASP A 272 -2.43 -1.93 17.78
N GLN A 273 -2.92 -0.91 18.49
CA GLN A 273 -2.33 0.43 18.48
C GLN A 273 -1.91 0.86 19.89
N PRO A 274 -0.66 1.33 20.08
CA PRO A 274 -0.16 1.72 21.39
C PRO A 274 -0.87 2.96 21.96
N ASN A 275 -1.41 3.80 21.07
CA ASN A 275 -2.07 5.06 21.42
C ASN A 275 -3.60 4.97 21.36
N ARG A 276 -4.18 3.76 21.33
CA ARG A 276 -5.64 3.53 21.16
C ARG A 276 -6.53 4.31 22.13
N THR A 277 -6.03 4.63 23.33
CA THR A 277 -6.77 5.39 24.35
C THR A 277 -6.95 6.86 24.00
N LEU A 278 -6.20 7.37 23.02
CA LEU A 278 -6.27 8.75 22.54
C LEU A 278 -7.15 8.88 21.29
N PHE A 279 -7.71 7.77 20.78
CA PHE A 279 -8.39 7.79 19.50
C PHE A 279 -9.79 8.37 19.63
N ASP A 280 -10.03 9.41 18.85
CA ASP A 280 -11.35 9.93 18.52
C ASP A 280 -11.84 9.33 17.19
N ALA A 281 -12.93 9.85 16.64
CA ALA A 281 -13.49 9.38 15.38
C ALA A 281 -12.48 9.49 14.21
N GLU A 282 -11.65 10.54 14.18
CA GLU A 282 -10.69 10.78 13.10
C GLU A 282 -9.51 9.79 13.17
N LEU A 283 -8.93 9.59 14.36
CA LEU A 283 -7.88 8.59 14.56
C LEU A 283 -8.38 7.15 14.38
N LEU A 284 -9.63 6.87 14.78
CA LEU A 284 -10.25 5.57 14.50
C LEU A 284 -10.42 5.34 13.00
N GLN A 285 -10.90 6.34 12.26
CA GLN A 285 -10.99 6.26 10.80
C GLN A 285 -9.61 6.03 10.20
N GLN A 286 -8.60 6.78 10.62
CA GLN A 286 -7.22 6.65 10.18
C GLN A 286 -6.66 5.24 10.46
N ARG A 287 -6.92 4.68 11.66
CA ARG A 287 -6.53 3.31 12.02
C ARG A 287 -7.21 2.28 11.13
N THR A 288 -8.50 2.43 10.83
CA THR A 288 -9.20 1.53 9.89
C THR A 288 -8.52 1.53 8.53
N GLN A 289 -8.01 2.68 8.05
CA GLN A 289 -7.26 2.74 6.78
C GLN A 289 -5.97 1.91 6.81
N VAL A 290 -5.28 1.93 7.96
CA VAL A 290 -4.08 1.09 8.18
C VAL A 290 -4.47 -0.39 8.11
N SER A 291 -5.57 -0.79 8.75
CA SER A 291 -6.06 -2.17 8.70
C SER A 291 -6.49 -2.60 7.29
N ASP A 292 -7.19 -1.73 6.55
CA ASP A 292 -7.58 -1.97 5.16
C ASP A 292 -6.37 -2.24 4.28
N LEU A 293 -5.33 -1.40 4.39
CA LEU A 293 -4.11 -1.59 3.61
C LEU A 293 -3.31 -2.80 4.08
N ALA A 294 -3.30 -3.12 5.37
CA ALA A 294 -2.68 -4.34 5.86
C ALA A 294 -3.36 -5.59 5.25
N VAL A 295 -4.69 -5.58 5.11
CA VAL A 295 -5.42 -6.64 4.41
C VAL A 295 -5.06 -6.69 2.94
N MET A 296 -5.00 -5.54 2.25
CA MET A 296 -4.62 -5.48 0.84
C MET A 296 -3.20 -5.99 0.58
N VAL A 297 -2.22 -5.58 1.39
CA VAL A 297 -0.84 -6.08 1.32
C VAL A 297 -0.82 -7.59 1.57
N ALA A 298 -1.56 -8.09 2.55
CA ALA A 298 -1.64 -9.52 2.82
C ALA A 298 -2.22 -10.30 1.62
N LEU A 299 -3.33 -9.84 1.04
CA LEU A 299 -3.94 -10.46 -0.14
C LEU A 299 -2.99 -10.45 -1.35
N GLU A 300 -2.27 -9.35 -1.56
CA GLU A 300 -1.27 -9.22 -2.62
C GLU A 300 -0.13 -10.24 -2.46
N VAL A 301 0.49 -10.33 -1.28
CA VAL A 301 1.62 -11.26 -1.07
C VAL A 301 1.19 -12.73 -1.04
N LEU A 302 -0.09 -13.02 -0.75
CA LEU A 302 -0.66 -14.35 -0.94
C LEU A 302 -0.78 -14.73 -2.43
N ASN A 303 -0.74 -13.75 -3.32
CA ASN A 303 -0.70 -13.89 -4.78
C ASN A 303 -1.70 -14.95 -5.29
N LEU A 304 -2.99 -14.66 -5.07
CA LEU A 304 -4.07 -15.62 -5.29
C LEU A 304 -4.29 -15.94 -6.79
N GLU A 305 -4.03 -15.00 -7.69
CA GLU A 305 -4.37 -15.13 -9.12
C GLU A 305 -3.59 -16.26 -9.83
N PRO A 306 -2.26 -16.41 -9.70
CA PRO A 306 -1.53 -17.56 -10.28
C PRO A 306 -2.00 -18.91 -9.76
N VAL A 307 -2.40 -19.00 -8.48
CA VAL A 307 -2.96 -20.22 -7.88
C VAL A 307 -4.32 -20.53 -8.49
N LEU A 308 -5.18 -19.51 -8.62
CA LEU A 308 -6.51 -19.62 -9.23
C LEU A 308 -6.43 -20.08 -10.70
N GLU A 309 -5.45 -19.59 -11.46
CA GLU A 309 -5.20 -20.00 -12.84
C GLU A 309 -4.58 -21.40 -12.97
N ARG A 310 -4.38 -22.10 -11.84
CA ARG A 310 -3.71 -23.42 -11.76
C ARG A 310 -2.32 -23.43 -12.41
N ARG A 311 -1.66 -22.27 -12.44
CA ARG A 311 -0.31 -22.11 -12.99
C ARG A 311 0.77 -22.52 -11.99
N VAL A 312 0.37 -22.86 -10.77
CA VAL A 312 1.27 -23.20 -9.67
C VAL A 312 1.20 -24.68 -9.35
N HIS A 313 2.35 -25.35 -9.46
CA HIS A 313 2.57 -26.65 -8.83
C HIS A 313 3.48 -26.39 -7.63
N ALA A 314 3.04 -26.70 -6.41
CA ALA A 314 3.88 -26.58 -5.22
C ALA A 314 5.15 -27.40 -5.43
N ARG A 315 6.31 -26.73 -5.39
CA ARG A 315 7.63 -27.33 -5.56
C ARG A 315 8.42 -27.16 -4.26
N ASP A 316 9.46 -27.96 -4.11
CA ASP A 316 10.38 -27.85 -2.97
C ASP A 316 11.67 -27.13 -3.40
N ASP A 317 11.53 -26.10 -4.25
CA ASP A 317 12.64 -25.56 -5.05
C ASP A 317 13.17 -24.21 -4.52
N ALA A 318 14.48 -24.02 -4.65
CA ALA A 318 15.19 -22.79 -4.32
C ALA A 318 14.82 -21.61 -5.25
N ASN A 319 14.19 -21.89 -6.38
CA ASN A 319 13.78 -20.93 -7.40
C ASN A 319 12.29 -20.54 -7.34
N ALA A 320 11.58 -20.86 -6.26
CA ALA A 320 10.18 -20.48 -6.10
C ALA A 320 10.01 -18.95 -6.20
N THR A 321 9.15 -18.51 -7.11
CA THR A 321 8.87 -17.10 -7.40
C THR A 321 7.61 -16.61 -6.70
N THR A 322 6.70 -17.52 -6.38
CA THR A 322 5.45 -17.22 -5.68
C THR A 322 5.27 -18.11 -4.45
N ILE A 323 4.44 -17.66 -3.51
CA ILE A 323 4.18 -18.37 -2.27
C ILE A 323 3.60 -19.78 -2.49
N GLY A 324 2.72 -19.96 -3.48
CA GLY A 324 2.11 -21.25 -3.78
C GLY A 324 3.12 -22.29 -4.29
N GLU A 325 4.29 -21.84 -4.76
CA GLU A 325 5.38 -22.70 -5.21
C GLU A 325 6.30 -23.15 -4.07
N SER A 326 6.21 -22.57 -2.86
CA SER A 326 7.17 -22.80 -1.77
C SER A 326 6.53 -23.48 -0.57
N ILE A 327 6.70 -24.80 -0.46
CA ILE A 327 6.18 -25.58 0.68
C ILE A 327 6.65 -25.02 2.04
N PRO A 328 7.93 -24.68 2.27
CA PRO A 328 8.37 -24.12 3.55
C PRO A 328 7.65 -22.81 3.92
N SER A 329 7.37 -21.96 2.93
CA SER A 329 6.69 -20.68 3.14
C SER A 329 5.20 -20.90 3.44
N LEU A 330 4.55 -21.83 2.72
CA LEU A 330 3.18 -22.25 2.99
C LEU A 330 3.02 -22.81 4.42
N LEU A 331 3.99 -23.58 4.90
CA LEU A 331 3.99 -24.13 6.26
C LEU A 331 4.13 -23.05 7.34
N GLN A 332 5.03 -22.09 7.13
CA GLN A 332 5.22 -20.99 8.06
C GLN A 332 3.96 -20.11 8.16
N ILE A 333 3.36 -19.74 7.02
CA ILE A 333 2.14 -18.93 7.02
C ILE A 333 0.95 -19.72 7.57
N SER A 334 0.83 -21.02 7.29
CA SER A 334 -0.19 -21.86 7.92
C SER A 334 -0.10 -21.86 9.45
N THR A 335 1.12 -21.76 9.99
CA THR A 335 1.36 -21.67 11.43
C THR A 335 0.90 -20.31 11.96
N LEU A 336 1.26 -19.21 11.30
CA LEU A 336 0.79 -17.86 11.66
C LEU A 336 -0.75 -17.77 11.65
N ILE A 337 -1.38 -18.26 10.58
CA ILE A 337 -2.83 -18.26 10.39
C ILE A 337 -3.55 -19.06 11.48
N ARG A 338 -2.96 -20.18 11.91
CA ARG A 338 -3.50 -20.97 13.01
C ARG A 338 -3.47 -20.21 14.34
N GLU A 339 -2.39 -19.47 14.62
CA GLU A 339 -2.30 -18.65 15.83
C GLU A 339 -3.26 -17.46 15.78
N ILE A 340 -3.46 -16.85 14.59
CA ILE A 340 -4.53 -15.86 14.39
C ILE A 340 -5.89 -16.48 14.78
N GLY A 341 -6.26 -17.62 14.19
CA GLY A 341 -7.54 -18.28 14.48
C GLY A 341 -7.79 -18.59 15.96
N LYS A 342 -6.72 -18.89 16.73
CA LYS A 342 -6.82 -19.10 18.19
C LYS A 342 -6.96 -17.81 19.00
N SER A 343 -6.40 -16.71 18.52
CA SER A 343 -6.36 -15.43 19.25
C SER A 343 -7.63 -14.58 19.06
N VAL A 344 -8.36 -14.77 17.95
CA VAL A 344 -9.58 -14.00 17.67
C VAL A 344 -10.76 -14.54 18.47
N GLN A 345 -11.44 -13.67 19.20
CA GLN A 345 -12.68 -14.01 19.90
C GLN A 345 -13.85 -14.04 18.91
N SER A 346 -14.62 -15.12 18.89
CA SER A 346 -15.85 -15.20 18.09
C SER A 346 -16.95 -14.31 18.68
N GLY A 347 -17.67 -13.57 17.84
CA GLY A 347 -18.86 -12.80 18.24
C GLY A 347 -18.64 -11.31 18.46
N THR A 348 -17.60 -10.72 17.85
CA THR A 348 -17.50 -9.27 17.71
C THR A 348 -18.71 -8.77 16.90
N ARG A 349 -19.31 -7.64 17.33
CA ARG A 349 -20.42 -7.02 16.59
C ARG A 349 -19.96 -6.37 15.27
N GLU A 350 -18.66 -6.10 15.17
CA GLU A 350 -18.03 -5.48 14.01
C GLU A 350 -17.24 -6.53 13.20
N PRO A 351 -17.23 -6.41 11.86
CA PRO A 351 -16.38 -7.23 11.00
C PRO A 351 -14.90 -7.06 11.34
N ASP A 352 -14.16 -8.17 11.32
CA ASP A 352 -12.74 -8.19 11.67
C ASP A 352 -11.88 -8.38 10.41
N PRO A 353 -10.84 -7.54 10.17
CA PRO A 353 -9.96 -7.66 9.00
C PRO A 353 -9.33 -9.04 8.87
N ARG A 354 -9.06 -9.72 10.00
CA ARG A 354 -8.48 -11.06 10.01
C ARG A 354 -9.39 -12.08 9.36
N GLY A 355 -10.70 -11.87 9.35
CA GLY A 355 -11.66 -12.73 8.66
C GLY A 355 -11.36 -12.90 7.18
N VAL A 356 -10.98 -11.81 6.51
CA VAL A 356 -10.58 -11.82 5.09
C VAL A 356 -9.33 -12.67 4.89
N ILE A 357 -8.35 -12.58 5.80
CA ILE A 357 -7.08 -13.31 5.71
C ILE A 357 -7.28 -14.80 5.94
N LEU A 358 -8.06 -15.18 6.96
CA LEU A 358 -8.39 -16.58 7.22
C LEU A 358 -9.14 -17.20 6.03
N LEU A 359 -10.11 -16.45 5.47
CA LEU A 359 -10.84 -16.87 4.29
C LEU A 359 -9.91 -17.00 3.07
N ALA A 360 -9.11 -15.99 2.75
CA ALA A 360 -8.16 -16.02 1.64
C ALA A 360 -7.19 -17.21 1.73
N TRP A 361 -6.64 -17.46 2.92
CA TRP A 361 -5.76 -18.60 3.15
C TRP A 361 -6.46 -19.94 2.96
N SER A 362 -7.70 -20.08 3.45
CA SER A 362 -8.50 -21.29 3.27
C SER A 362 -8.80 -21.58 1.80
N LEU A 363 -9.04 -20.54 1.00
CA LEU A 363 -9.31 -20.63 -0.43
C LEU A 363 -8.04 -21.06 -1.19
N LEU A 364 -6.90 -20.43 -0.88
CA LEU A 364 -5.60 -20.79 -1.46
C LEU A 364 -5.28 -22.25 -1.19
N LEU A 365 -5.38 -22.71 0.06
CA LEU A 365 -5.08 -24.09 0.44
C LEU A 365 -6.03 -25.10 -0.23
N SER A 366 -7.31 -24.74 -0.42
CA SER A 366 -8.28 -25.59 -1.13
C SER A 366 -7.97 -25.76 -2.62
N MET A 367 -7.23 -24.81 -3.20
CA MET A 367 -6.82 -24.85 -4.61
C MET A 367 -5.49 -25.58 -4.84
N LEU A 368 -4.77 -25.94 -3.77
CA LEU A 368 -3.54 -26.73 -3.89
C LEU A 368 -3.87 -28.16 -4.36
N PRO A 369 -3.03 -28.77 -5.22
CA PRO A 369 -3.28 -30.10 -5.77
C PRO A 369 -3.24 -31.21 -4.71
N HIS A 370 -2.49 -31.00 -3.62
CA HIS A 370 -2.34 -31.94 -2.53
C HIS A 370 -2.45 -31.22 -1.18
N PRO A 371 -3.00 -31.88 -0.14
CA PRO A 371 -3.03 -31.33 1.21
C PRO A 371 -1.62 -30.97 1.70
N LEU A 372 -1.49 -29.87 2.42
CA LEU A 372 -0.21 -29.44 2.95
C LEU A 372 0.18 -30.35 4.14
N THR A 373 1.26 -31.09 3.97
CA THR A 373 1.85 -31.99 4.97
C THR A 373 3.19 -31.47 5.44
N GLY A 374 3.38 -31.37 6.76
CA GLY A 374 4.69 -31.12 7.35
C GLY A 374 5.32 -32.39 7.92
N GLU A 375 6.43 -32.22 8.61
CA GLU A 375 7.27 -33.30 9.16
C GLU A 375 6.50 -34.25 10.09
N TYR A 376 5.49 -33.74 10.81
CA TYR A 376 4.67 -34.50 11.77
C TYR A 376 3.25 -34.84 11.26
N GLY A 377 2.96 -34.67 9.97
CA GLY A 377 1.68 -35.05 9.35
C GLY A 377 0.94 -33.93 8.63
N LYS A 378 -0.36 -34.12 8.36
CA LYS A 378 -1.22 -33.14 7.66
C LYS A 378 -1.39 -31.88 8.50
N ILE A 379 -0.97 -30.74 7.95
CA ILE A 379 -1.09 -29.42 8.58
C ILE A 379 -2.34 -28.69 8.09
N ALA A 380 -2.67 -28.83 6.81
CA ALA A 380 -3.91 -28.33 6.24
C ALA A 380 -4.53 -29.37 5.32
N GLY A 381 -5.67 -29.92 5.75
CA GLY A 381 -6.53 -30.79 4.93
C GLY A 381 -7.90 -30.16 4.69
N PRO A 382 -8.78 -30.82 3.91
CA PRO A 382 -10.07 -30.26 3.52
C PRO A 382 -10.94 -29.78 4.69
N ALA A 383 -11.01 -30.55 5.79
CA ALA A 383 -11.75 -30.16 6.98
C ALA A 383 -11.20 -28.88 7.63
N PHE A 384 -9.87 -28.75 7.72
CA PHE A 384 -9.23 -27.53 8.23
C PHE A 384 -9.55 -26.32 7.34
N CYS A 385 -9.48 -26.47 6.02
CA CYS A 385 -9.84 -25.40 5.10
C CYS A 385 -11.31 -24.99 5.24
N GLN A 386 -12.22 -25.96 5.38
CA GLN A 386 -13.64 -25.67 5.57
C GLN A 386 -13.93 -24.95 6.89
N GLU A 387 -13.36 -25.43 8.00
CA GLU A 387 -13.50 -24.78 9.31
C GLU A 387 -12.96 -23.35 9.29
N LEU A 388 -11.79 -23.15 8.68
CA LEU A 388 -11.16 -21.84 8.55
C LEU A 388 -11.98 -20.90 7.68
N ALA A 389 -12.50 -21.39 6.56
CA ALA A 389 -13.38 -20.63 5.67
C ALA A 389 -14.66 -20.20 6.40
N GLN A 390 -15.33 -21.13 7.08
CA GLN A 390 -16.54 -20.82 7.83
C GLN A 390 -16.29 -19.80 8.94
N PHE A 391 -15.18 -19.95 9.67
CA PHE A 391 -14.82 -19.02 10.73
C PHE A 391 -14.53 -17.62 10.19
N GLY A 392 -13.73 -17.50 9.12
CA GLY A 392 -13.43 -16.22 8.48
C GLY A 392 -14.66 -15.55 7.86
N TYR A 393 -15.48 -16.32 7.13
CA TYR A 393 -16.66 -15.82 6.44
C TYR A 393 -17.76 -15.41 7.42
N GLU A 394 -18.23 -16.33 8.27
CA GLU A 394 -19.43 -16.14 9.10
C GLU A 394 -19.14 -15.48 10.44
N LYS A 395 -18.06 -15.91 11.13
CA LYS A 395 -17.81 -15.46 12.51
C LYS A 395 -17.09 -14.13 12.57
N LEU A 396 -16.25 -13.85 11.58
CA LEU A 396 -15.48 -12.60 11.49
C LEU A 396 -16.03 -11.64 10.43
N GLY A 397 -17.03 -12.05 9.64
CA GLY A 397 -17.72 -11.17 8.70
C GLY A 397 -16.84 -10.71 7.54
N ALA A 398 -16.01 -11.60 6.97
CA ALA A 398 -15.04 -11.23 5.92
C ALA A 398 -15.64 -10.42 4.77
N VAL A 399 -16.79 -10.86 4.23
CA VAL A 399 -17.44 -10.17 3.11
C VAL A 399 -17.97 -8.79 3.52
N GLN A 400 -18.53 -8.68 4.73
CA GLN A 400 -18.98 -7.40 5.27
C GLN A 400 -17.81 -6.43 5.50
N TYR A 401 -16.65 -6.94 5.93
CA TYR A 401 -15.42 -6.15 6.06
C TYR A 401 -14.98 -5.63 4.68
N LEU A 402 -14.97 -6.47 3.65
CA LEU A 402 -14.58 -6.08 2.29
C LEU A 402 -15.46 -4.96 1.74
N LEU A 403 -16.77 -5.01 2.00
CA LEU A 403 -17.69 -3.94 1.60
C LEU A 403 -17.34 -2.62 2.29
N GLN A 404 -17.10 -2.65 3.60
CA GLN A 404 -16.70 -1.45 4.37
C GLN A 404 -15.36 -0.88 3.87
N MET A 405 -14.40 -1.78 3.57
CA MET A 405 -13.10 -1.42 3.02
C MET A 405 -13.25 -0.70 1.67
N GLN A 406 -14.05 -1.23 0.74
CA GLN A 406 -14.27 -0.61 -0.57
C GLN A 406 -14.90 0.79 -0.46
N GLN A 407 -15.88 0.95 0.44
CA GLN A 407 -16.49 2.25 0.72
C GLN A 407 -15.48 3.25 1.27
N GLY A 408 -14.56 2.81 2.14
CA GLY A 408 -13.46 3.64 2.68
C GLY A 408 -12.40 4.03 1.65
N GLN A 409 -12.14 3.18 0.65
CA GLN A 409 -11.09 3.37 -0.36
C GLN A 409 -11.51 4.26 -1.54
N SER A 410 -12.81 4.55 -1.71
CA SER A 410 -13.34 5.28 -2.88
C SER A 410 -12.72 6.69 -3.09
N SER A 411 -12.13 7.28 -2.06
CA SER A 411 -11.46 8.58 -2.10
C SER A 411 -9.92 8.53 -2.12
N ARG A 412 -9.30 7.34 -2.05
CA ARG A 412 -7.85 7.19 -1.77
C ARG A 412 -7.04 6.82 -3.01
N GLY A 413 -5.81 7.35 -3.08
CA GLY A 413 -4.85 7.04 -4.13
C GLY A 413 -5.19 7.69 -5.48
N ASN A 414 -4.21 7.64 -6.38
CA ASN A 414 -4.46 7.92 -7.79
C ASN A 414 -5.14 6.71 -8.46
N ASP A 415 -5.56 6.89 -9.71
CA ASP A 415 -6.35 5.88 -10.42
C ASP A 415 -5.59 4.56 -10.62
N ALA A 416 -4.26 4.63 -10.79
CA ALA A 416 -3.40 3.45 -10.89
C ALA A 416 -3.42 2.58 -9.62
N LEU A 417 -3.27 3.18 -8.44
CA LEU A 417 -3.33 2.43 -7.18
C LEU A 417 -4.73 1.85 -6.93
N LYS A 418 -5.79 2.60 -7.27
CA LYS A 418 -7.18 2.10 -7.18
C LYS A 418 -7.43 0.92 -8.09
N LEU A 419 -6.88 0.94 -9.31
CA LEU A 419 -6.97 -0.17 -10.25
C LEU A 419 -6.22 -1.39 -9.71
N ALA A 420 -5.00 -1.20 -9.19
CA ALA A 420 -4.21 -2.27 -8.58
C ALA A 420 -4.94 -2.93 -7.40
N PHE A 421 -5.52 -2.14 -6.48
CA PHE A 421 -6.38 -2.66 -5.42
C PHE A 421 -7.59 -3.42 -5.96
N GLY A 422 -8.25 -2.88 -7.00
CA GLY A 422 -9.35 -3.54 -7.67
C GLY A 422 -8.96 -4.91 -8.26
N SER A 423 -7.77 -5.02 -8.84
CA SER A 423 -7.24 -6.28 -9.40
C SER A 423 -7.05 -7.35 -8.33
N VAL A 424 -6.44 -7.01 -7.20
CA VAL A 424 -6.24 -7.94 -6.07
C VAL A 424 -7.59 -8.40 -5.49
N MET A 425 -8.51 -7.45 -5.32
CA MET A 425 -9.88 -7.73 -4.87
C MET A 425 -10.63 -8.64 -5.85
N LYS A 426 -10.48 -8.42 -7.16
CA LYS A 426 -11.01 -9.30 -8.22
C LYS A 426 -10.43 -10.70 -8.06
N GLY A 427 -9.11 -10.84 -7.88
CA GLY A 427 -8.44 -12.12 -7.69
C GLY A 427 -8.98 -12.90 -6.49
N PHE A 428 -9.14 -12.22 -5.34
CA PHE A 428 -9.77 -12.80 -4.15
C PHE A 428 -11.21 -13.23 -4.43
N LEU A 429 -12.02 -12.35 -5.03
CA LEU A 429 -13.43 -12.62 -5.32
C LEU A 429 -13.59 -13.81 -6.27
N MET A 430 -12.82 -13.85 -7.36
CA MET A 430 -12.87 -14.97 -8.30
C MET A 430 -12.48 -16.28 -7.63
N MET A 431 -11.48 -16.26 -6.74
CA MET A 431 -11.11 -17.46 -5.98
C MET A 431 -12.21 -17.89 -5.01
N LEU A 432 -12.88 -16.95 -4.34
CA LEU A 432 -14.03 -17.23 -3.47
C LEU A 432 -15.15 -17.93 -4.26
N LEU A 433 -15.53 -17.39 -5.42
CA LEU A 433 -16.58 -17.94 -6.28
C LEU A 433 -16.21 -19.31 -6.87
N THR A 434 -14.92 -19.56 -7.10
CA THR A 434 -14.44 -20.86 -7.61
C THR A 434 -14.48 -21.96 -6.56
N VAL A 435 -14.13 -21.66 -5.31
CA VAL A 435 -14.00 -22.67 -4.25
C VAL A 435 -15.29 -22.86 -3.47
N GLN A 436 -16.05 -21.79 -3.22
CA GLN A 436 -17.26 -21.84 -2.40
C GLN A 436 -18.52 -21.98 -3.27
N ASN A 437 -19.51 -22.70 -2.75
CA ASN A 437 -20.82 -22.76 -3.38
C ASN A 437 -21.61 -21.48 -3.03
N VAL A 438 -21.64 -20.53 -3.97
CA VAL A 438 -22.29 -19.22 -3.81
C VAL A 438 -23.76 -19.34 -3.37
N ALA A 439 -24.49 -20.35 -3.83
CA ALA A 439 -25.90 -20.53 -3.47
C ALA A 439 -26.12 -20.93 -2.00
N GLN A 440 -25.07 -21.37 -1.31
CA GLN A 440 -25.10 -21.78 0.09
C GLN A 440 -24.46 -20.75 1.04
N LEU A 441 -23.84 -19.71 0.49
CA LEU A 441 -23.22 -18.67 1.31
C LEU A 441 -24.31 -17.77 1.92
N PRO A 442 -24.19 -17.41 3.21
CA PRO A 442 -25.04 -16.39 3.80
C PRO A 442 -24.71 -15.00 3.21
N ASP A 443 -25.63 -14.04 3.38
CA ASP A 443 -25.42 -12.63 2.99
C ASP A 443 -25.08 -12.41 1.49
N GLY A 444 -25.76 -13.15 0.61
CA GLY A 444 -25.59 -13.05 -0.84
C GLY A 444 -25.68 -11.62 -1.41
N GLU A 445 -26.53 -10.76 -0.84
CA GLU A 445 -26.63 -9.34 -1.23
C GLU A 445 -25.34 -8.56 -0.94
N VAL A 446 -24.68 -8.80 0.19
CA VAL A 446 -23.40 -8.15 0.52
C VAL A 446 -22.33 -8.61 -0.47
N LEU A 447 -22.35 -9.89 -0.87
CA LEU A 447 -21.44 -10.41 -1.90
C LEU A 447 -21.69 -9.77 -3.27
N VAL A 448 -22.95 -9.50 -3.63
CA VAL A 448 -23.31 -8.73 -4.83
C VAL A 448 -22.78 -7.31 -4.76
N ASP A 449 -22.87 -6.64 -3.60
CA ASP A 449 -22.35 -5.29 -3.42
C ASP A 449 -20.82 -5.26 -3.48
N VAL A 450 -20.14 -6.26 -2.91
CA VAL A 450 -18.67 -6.40 -3.04
C VAL A 450 -18.28 -6.60 -4.50
N PHE A 451 -18.98 -7.47 -5.23
CA PHE A 451 -18.77 -7.68 -6.66
C PHE A 451 -18.94 -6.37 -7.42
N ALA A 452 -20.06 -5.67 -7.19
CA ALA A 452 -20.33 -4.40 -7.83
C ALA A 452 -19.21 -3.37 -7.55
N GLY A 453 -18.76 -3.25 -6.31
CA GLY A 453 -17.68 -2.36 -5.90
C GLY A 453 -16.30 -2.72 -6.49
N VAL A 454 -16.07 -3.97 -6.91
CA VAL A 454 -14.84 -4.36 -7.63
C VAL A 454 -14.85 -3.85 -9.08
N PHE A 455 -15.99 -3.92 -9.77
CA PHE A 455 -16.06 -3.63 -11.21
C PHE A 455 -16.57 -2.23 -11.56
N GLU A 456 -17.38 -1.60 -10.69
CA GLU A 456 -18.01 -0.31 -10.97
C GLU A 456 -16.97 0.77 -11.27
N GLY A 457 -17.12 1.41 -12.43
CA GLY A 457 -16.20 2.45 -12.91
C GLY A 457 -14.82 1.96 -13.35
N ARG A 458 -14.56 0.64 -13.39
CA ARG A 458 -13.26 0.04 -13.77
C ARG A 458 -13.39 -0.82 -15.03
N GLU A 459 -13.34 -0.15 -16.17
CA GLU A 459 -13.56 -0.74 -17.50
C GLU A 459 -12.62 -1.92 -17.78
N GLU A 460 -11.35 -1.81 -17.41
CA GLU A 460 -10.33 -2.84 -17.62
C GLU A 460 -10.66 -4.14 -16.87
N LEU A 461 -11.12 -4.02 -15.62
CA LEU A 461 -11.51 -5.18 -14.82
C LEU A 461 -12.80 -5.80 -15.35
N ALA A 462 -13.78 -4.99 -15.77
CA ALA A 462 -15.02 -5.47 -16.36
C ALA A 462 -14.76 -6.21 -17.69
N LEU A 463 -13.87 -5.69 -18.54
CA LEU A 463 -13.43 -6.38 -19.76
C LEU A 463 -12.73 -7.70 -19.45
N HIS A 464 -11.83 -7.71 -18.46
CA HIS A 464 -11.18 -8.93 -18.00
C HIS A 464 -12.21 -9.97 -17.55
N PHE A 465 -13.24 -9.56 -16.80
CA PHE A 465 -14.31 -10.46 -16.40
C PHE A 465 -14.98 -11.09 -17.61
N TRP A 466 -15.43 -10.29 -18.59
CA TRP A 466 -16.14 -10.83 -19.75
C TRP A 466 -15.28 -11.73 -20.66
N TRP A 467 -13.99 -11.45 -20.79
CA TRP A 467 -13.10 -12.18 -21.72
C TRP A 467 -12.40 -13.37 -21.09
N VAL A 468 -12.11 -13.30 -19.80
CA VAL A 468 -11.32 -14.32 -19.09
C VAL A 468 -12.20 -15.06 -18.09
N ASP A 469 -12.76 -14.34 -17.11
CA ASP A 469 -13.43 -14.97 -15.97
C ASP A 469 -14.78 -15.58 -16.35
N TYR A 470 -15.52 -14.95 -17.27
CA TYR A 470 -16.86 -15.36 -17.69
C TYR A 470 -16.85 -16.74 -18.34
N ALA A 471 -15.74 -17.21 -18.92
CA ALA A 471 -15.68 -18.54 -19.52
C ALA A 471 -15.81 -19.66 -18.46
N ASP A 472 -15.30 -19.42 -17.26
CA ASP A 472 -15.35 -20.34 -16.12
C ASP A 472 -16.73 -20.27 -15.43
N ARG A 473 -17.38 -21.42 -15.25
CA ARG A 473 -18.78 -21.49 -14.79
C ARG A 473 -18.89 -21.05 -13.33
N GLU A 474 -17.89 -21.38 -12.54
CA GLU A 474 -17.80 -21.15 -11.12
C GLU A 474 -17.54 -19.66 -10.86
N ARG A 475 -16.67 -19.01 -11.65
CA ARG A 475 -16.45 -17.56 -11.58
C ARG A 475 -17.66 -16.72 -11.99
N ARG A 476 -18.49 -17.19 -12.93
CA ARG A 476 -19.76 -16.52 -13.30
C ARG A 476 -20.97 -16.96 -12.47
N SER A 477 -20.78 -17.81 -11.47
CA SER A 477 -21.89 -18.43 -10.71
C SER A 477 -22.77 -17.42 -9.98
N LEU A 478 -22.20 -16.34 -9.45
CA LEU A 478 -22.97 -15.26 -8.80
C LEU A 478 -23.91 -14.57 -9.79
N LEU A 479 -23.43 -14.28 -11.01
CA LEU A 479 -24.22 -13.65 -12.06
C LEU A 479 -25.34 -14.58 -12.56
N GLU A 480 -25.04 -15.86 -12.80
CA GLU A 480 -26.05 -16.85 -13.20
C GLU A 480 -27.05 -17.12 -12.07
N GLY A 481 -26.62 -17.15 -10.81
CA GLY A 481 -27.50 -17.28 -9.65
C GLY A 481 -28.51 -16.14 -9.58
N ALA A 482 -28.04 -14.90 -9.68
CA ALA A 482 -28.92 -13.72 -9.70
C ALA A 482 -29.87 -13.71 -10.92
N LYS A 483 -29.40 -14.18 -12.07
CA LYS A 483 -30.22 -14.30 -13.29
C LYS A 483 -31.40 -15.25 -13.12
N MET A 484 -31.29 -16.31 -12.30
CA MET A 484 -32.39 -17.25 -12.07
C MET A 484 -33.59 -16.61 -11.37
N GLY A 485 -33.38 -15.52 -10.61
CA GLY A 485 -34.45 -14.73 -9.98
C GLY A 485 -35.11 -13.73 -10.93
N PHE A 486 -34.54 -13.46 -12.10
CA PHE A 486 -35.01 -12.42 -13.01
C PHE A 486 -36.23 -12.87 -13.84
N PRO A 487 -37.27 -12.03 -14.02
CA PRO A 487 -37.43 -10.64 -13.57
C PRO A 487 -38.14 -10.44 -12.20
N VAL A 488 -38.47 -11.49 -11.45
CA VAL A 488 -39.20 -11.36 -10.17
C VAL A 488 -38.35 -10.68 -9.10
N GLU A 489 -37.07 -11.04 -9.00
CA GLU A 489 -36.06 -10.46 -8.11
C GLU A 489 -34.93 -9.85 -8.94
N PRO A 490 -35.17 -8.71 -9.61
CA PRO A 490 -34.26 -8.20 -10.64
C PRO A 490 -33.05 -7.46 -10.05
N GLU A 491 -33.10 -7.07 -8.78
CA GLU A 491 -32.19 -6.12 -8.17
C GLU A 491 -30.73 -6.57 -8.21
N ALA A 492 -30.43 -7.77 -7.71
CA ALA A 492 -29.09 -8.34 -7.73
C ALA A 492 -28.54 -8.49 -9.15
N TYR A 493 -29.35 -9.03 -10.08
CA TYR A 493 -28.92 -9.25 -11.46
C TYR A 493 -28.61 -7.94 -12.19
N LEU A 494 -29.50 -6.95 -12.08
CA LEU A 494 -29.30 -5.65 -12.71
C LEU A 494 -28.13 -4.88 -12.09
N ARG A 495 -27.89 -5.01 -10.78
CA ARG A 495 -26.74 -4.40 -10.11
C ARG A 495 -25.42 -4.97 -10.63
N LEU A 496 -25.31 -6.30 -10.74
CA LEU A 496 -24.13 -6.97 -11.31
C LEU A 496 -23.89 -6.58 -12.77
N LEU A 497 -24.94 -6.55 -13.59
CA LEU A 497 -24.81 -6.12 -15.00
C LEU A 497 -24.40 -4.66 -15.13
N ARG A 498 -24.94 -3.78 -14.27
CA ARG A 498 -24.57 -2.36 -14.24
C ARG A 498 -23.11 -2.17 -13.86
N SER A 499 -22.60 -2.87 -12.83
CA SER A 499 -21.19 -2.76 -12.46
C SER A 499 -20.24 -3.26 -13.54
N LEU A 500 -20.71 -4.20 -14.37
CA LEU A 500 -19.99 -4.73 -15.53
C LEU A 500 -20.17 -3.90 -16.81
N CYS A 501 -20.76 -2.70 -16.72
CA CYS A 501 -21.08 -1.80 -17.83
C CYS A 501 -20.45 -0.41 -17.59
N GLY A 502 -19.15 -0.28 -17.81
CA GLY A 502 -18.41 0.98 -17.61
C GLY A 502 -18.27 1.84 -18.87
N ASP A 503 -18.20 1.22 -20.04
CA ASP A 503 -17.87 1.85 -21.32
C ASP A 503 -18.66 1.27 -22.49
N VAL A 504 -18.42 1.78 -23.70
CA VAL A 504 -19.11 1.30 -24.91
C VAL A 504 -18.84 -0.18 -25.19
N LYS A 505 -17.62 -0.69 -24.91
CA LYS A 505 -17.27 -2.09 -25.17
C LYS A 505 -17.98 -3.03 -24.19
N THR A 506 -17.89 -2.76 -22.90
CA THR A 506 -18.54 -3.53 -21.83
C THR A 506 -20.06 -3.44 -21.91
N ALA A 507 -20.62 -2.27 -22.26
CA ALA A 507 -22.06 -2.12 -22.52
C ALA A 507 -22.55 -3.03 -23.65
N ARG A 508 -21.76 -3.19 -24.72
CA ARG A 508 -22.10 -4.10 -25.81
C ARG A 508 -22.07 -5.57 -25.36
N LEU A 509 -21.15 -5.94 -24.48
CA LEU A 509 -21.06 -7.29 -23.91
C LEU A 509 -22.28 -7.58 -23.02
N VAL A 510 -22.64 -6.65 -22.14
CA VAL A 510 -23.85 -6.73 -21.30
C VAL A 510 -25.11 -6.83 -22.16
N PHE A 511 -25.25 -5.98 -23.18
CA PHE A 511 -26.38 -6.02 -24.11
C PHE A 511 -26.48 -7.39 -24.82
N ASN A 512 -25.36 -7.92 -25.30
CA ASN A 512 -25.32 -9.23 -25.95
C ASN A 512 -25.70 -10.36 -24.98
N HIS A 513 -25.25 -10.29 -23.72
CA HIS A 513 -25.64 -11.23 -22.67
C HIS A 513 -27.15 -11.18 -22.41
N MET A 514 -27.73 -9.99 -22.24
CA MET A 514 -29.17 -9.84 -22.02
C MET A 514 -30.01 -10.28 -23.24
N LYS A 515 -29.50 -10.08 -24.45
CA LYS A 515 -30.16 -10.54 -25.69
C LYS A 515 -30.29 -12.07 -25.74
N GLN A 516 -29.44 -12.80 -25.03
CA GLN A 516 -29.42 -14.27 -24.97
C GLN A 516 -30.26 -14.83 -23.81
N LEU A 517 -31.09 -14.01 -23.15
CA LEU A 517 -32.01 -14.49 -22.11
C LEU A 517 -33.12 -15.33 -22.74
N GLU A 518 -33.08 -16.64 -22.49
CA GLU A 518 -34.07 -17.60 -23.00
C GLU A 518 -35.19 -17.88 -22.00
N ASN A 519 -34.95 -17.71 -20.70
CA ASN A 519 -35.85 -18.07 -19.62
C ASN A 519 -36.11 -16.87 -18.70
N TYR A 520 -37.34 -16.77 -18.20
CA TYR A 520 -37.78 -15.74 -17.26
C TYR A 520 -38.52 -16.40 -16.10
N LEU A 521 -38.23 -15.98 -14.87
CA LEU A 521 -38.99 -16.38 -13.70
C LEU A 521 -40.34 -15.66 -13.70
N ASP A 522 -41.43 -16.38 -13.46
CA ASP A 522 -42.77 -15.79 -13.35
C ASP A 522 -43.39 -16.16 -12.00
N VAL A 523 -44.22 -15.26 -11.47
CA VAL A 523 -44.97 -15.52 -10.26
C VAL A 523 -46.15 -16.41 -10.61
N TRP A 524 -46.18 -17.62 -10.06
CA TRP A 524 -47.30 -18.52 -10.31
C TRP A 524 -48.59 -17.90 -9.77
N ARG A 525 -49.55 -17.63 -10.66
CA ARG A 525 -50.87 -17.11 -10.31
C ARG A 525 -51.83 -18.29 -10.19
N GLU A 526 -52.31 -18.56 -8.97
CA GLU A 526 -53.47 -19.43 -8.78
C GLU A 526 -54.68 -18.77 -9.46
N GLY A 527 -55.30 -19.52 -10.38
CA GLY A 527 -56.45 -19.08 -11.18
C GLY A 527 -57.79 -19.31 -10.50
#